data_AF-A0A381VIZ7-F1
#
_entry.id   AF-A0A381VIZ7-F1
#
_cell.length_a   1.000
_cell.length_b   1.000
_cell.length_c   1.000
_cell.angle_alpha   90.00
_cell.angle_beta   90.00
_cell.angle_gamma   90.00
#
_symmetry.space_group_name_H-M   'P 1'
#
loop_
_entity.id
_entity.type
_entity.pdbx_description
1 polymer ?
#
loop_
_entity_poly.entity_id
_entity_poly.type
_entity_poly.pdbx_seq_one_letter_code
_entity_poly.pdbx_strand_id
1 'polypeptide(L)'
;MNKVKVSFDTWIQLLGMIGVLGGLIFVGLEMRQSQMIALAAQSQARASMLIERVGVYTEANLDFQSLLFESSYDTDLSRSEAAQRNTFHQSWFLFENDFEQYSLGLMSAETWNAKLNGINRLFNRCEARETYDVRVSTFSESFRRLLSTIPDECKTE
;
A
#
# COMPACT_ATOMS: atom_id res chain seq x y z
N MET A 1 55.01 -25.65 19.40
CA MET A 1 53.98 -25.06 18.50
C MET A 1 54.19 -25.64 17.11
N ASN A 2 53.30 -26.55 16.68
CA ASN A 2 53.39 -27.16 15.34
C ASN A 2 53.07 -26.11 14.28
N LYS A 3 54.01 -25.84 13.37
CA LYS A 3 53.78 -25.01 12.18
C LYS A 3 52.97 -25.83 11.18
N VAL A 4 51.66 -25.63 11.12
CA VAL A 4 50.82 -26.19 10.05
C VAL A 4 51.18 -25.48 8.76
N LYS A 5 51.79 -26.20 7.80
CA LYS A 5 52.14 -25.68 6.48
C LYS A 5 51.00 -25.99 5.52
N VAL A 6 50.05 -25.06 5.38
CA VAL A 6 48.93 -25.19 4.44
C VAL A 6 49.45 -25.01 3.01
N SER A 7 49.09 -25.92 2.09
CA SER A 7 49.52 -25.81 0.68
C SER A 7 48.82 -24.66 -0.02
N PHE A 8 49.47 -24.10 -1.05
CA PHE A 8 48.88 -23.04 -1.87
C PHE A 8 47.58 -23.50 -2.55
N ASP A 9 47.49 -24.76 -2.95
CA ASP A 9 46.29 -25.36 -3.54
C ASP A 9 45.11 -25.38 -2.55
N THR A 10 45.35 -25.68 -1.27
CA THR A 10 44.31 -25.60 -0.23
C THR A 10 43.79 -24.18 -0.06
N TRP A 11 44.65 -23.16 -0.19
CA TRP A 11 44.23 -21.76 -0.15
C TRP A 11 43.37 -21.37 -1.36
N ILE A 12 43.76 -21.78 -2.57
CA ILE A 12 42.98 -21.54 -3.79
C ILE A 12 41.62 -22.22 -3.68
N GLN A 13 41.58 -23.47 -3.22
CA GLN A 13 40.33 -24.22 -3.04
C GLN A 13 39.41 -23.55 -2.01
N LEU A 14 39.96 -23.10 -0.89
CA LEU A 14 39.20 -22.38 0.12
C LEU A 14 38.62 -21.07 -0.45
N LEU A 15 39.43 -20.29 -1.17
CA LEU A 15 38.97 -19.07 -1.83
C LEU A 15 37.88 -19.35 -2.87
N GLY A 16 38.02 -20.43 -3.64
CA GLY A 16 37.00 -20.88 -4.60
C GLY A 16 35.67 -21.21 -3.92
N MET A 17 35.71 -21.96 -2.82
CA MET A 17 34.50 -22.29 -2.05
C MET A 17 33.86 -21.05 -1.41
N ILE A 18 34.67 -20.12 -0.88
CA ILE A 18 34.18 -18.83 -0.37
C ILE A 18 33.55 -18.01 -1.51
N GLY A 19 34.13 -18.03 -2.70
CA GLY A 19 33.57 -17.38 -3.89
C GLY A 19 32.20 -17.94 -4.26
N VAL A 20 32.04 -19.26 -4.28
CA VAL A 20 30.73 -19.90 -4.54
C VAL A 20 29.71 -19.53 -3.46
N LEU A 21 30.08 -19.62 -2.18
CA LEU A 21 29.19 -19.24 -1.07
C LEU A 21 28.81 -17.76 -1.13
N GLY A 22 29.76 -16.87 -1.43
CA GLY A 22 29.51 -15.45 -1.62
C GLY A 22 28.54 -15.18 -2.77
N GLY A 23 28.72 -15.88 -3.90
CA GLY A 23 27.79 -15.81 -5.03
C GLY A 23 26.37 -16.26 -4.67
N LEU A 24 26.23 -17.37 -3.93
CA LEU A 24 24.93 -17.86 -3.48
C LEU A 24 24.23 -16.88 -2.52
N ILE A 25 24.98 -16.25 -1.61
CA ILE A 25 24.43 -15.21 -0.72
C ILE A 25 23.93 -14.02 -1.53
N PHE A 26 24.72 -13.54 -2.50
CA PHE A 26 24.32 -12.41 -3.35
C PHE A 26 23.03 -12.71 -4.13
N VAL A 27 22.95 -13.90 -4.76
CA VAL A 27 21.73 -14.34 -5.46
C VAL A 27 20.53 -14.43 -4.50
N GLY A 28 20.73 -14.94 -3.28
CA GLY A 28 19.67 -15.00 -2.27
C GLY A 28 19.14 -13.62 -1.87
N LEU A 29 20.02 -12.61 -1.76
CA LEU A 29 19.63 -11.23 -1.49
C LEU A 29 18.86 -10.61 -2.67
N GLU A 30 19.33 -10.82 -3.89
CA GLU A 30 18.68 -10.32 -5.11
C GLU A 30 17.29 -10.94 -5.31
N MET A 31 17.15 -12.25 -5.07
CA MET A 31 15.86 -12.95 -5.13
C MET A 31 14.86 -12.41 -4.08
N ARG A 32 15.32 -12.11 -2.86
CA ARG A 32 14.47 -11.50 -1.84
C ARG A 32 14.00 -10.11 -2.26
N GLN A 33 14.89 -9.29 -2.82
CA GLN A 33 14.52 -7.97 -3.32
C GLN A 33 13.52 -8.06 -4.48
N SER A 34 13.76 -8.96 -5.43
CA SER A 34 12.87 -9.21 -6.56
C SER A 34 11.46 -9.63 -6.09
N GLN A 35 11.38 -10.54 -5.10
CA GLN A 35 10.11 -10.94 -4.51
C GLN A 35 9.37 -9.77 -3.87
N MET A 36 10.05 -8.88 -3.13
CA MET A 36 9.42 -7.70 -2.53
C MET A 36 8.87 -6.75 -3.58
N ILE A 37 9.64 -6.47 -4.65
CA ILE A 37 9.18 -5.63 -5.77
C ILE A 37 7.97 -6.25 -6.46
N ALA A 38 7.97 -7.57 -6.67
CA ALA A 38 6.85 -8.26 -7.30
C ALA A 38 5.56 -8.18 -6.46
N LEU A 39 5.66 -8.34 -5.13
CA LEU A 39 4.51 -8.18 -4.23
C LEU A 39 3.96 -6.75 -4.26
N ALA A 40 4.84 -5.75 -4.24
CA ALA A 40 4.46 -4.35 -4.32
C ALA A 40 3.77 -4.00 -5.65
N ALA A 41 4.31 -4.50 -6.77
CA ALA A 41 3.71 -4.33 -8.08
C ALA A 41 2.33 -5.01 -8.16
N GLN A 42 2.17 -6.17 -7.53
CA GLN A 42 0.87 -6.84 -7.43
C GLN A 42 -0.13 -6.00 -6.63
N SER A 43 0.27 -5.44 -5.48
CA SER A 43 -0.60 -4.55 -4.70
C SER A 43 -1.00 -3.31 -5.52
N GLN A 44 -0.06 -2.66 -6.20
CA GLN A 44 -0.34 -1.52 -7.08
C GLN A 44 -1.34 -1.87 -8.19
N ALA A 45 -1.18 -3.02 -8.84
CA ALA A 45 -2.11 -3.48 -9.87
C ALA A 45 -3.52 -3.71 -9.31
N ARG A 46 -3.65 -4.25 -8.10
CA ARG A 46 -4.95 -4.43 -7.43
C ARG A 46 -5.59 -3.10 -7.05
N ALA A 47 -4.81 -2.15 -6.54
CA ALA A 47 -5.30 -0.80 -6.23
C ALA A 47 -5.78 -0.09 -7.50
N SER A 48 -5.02 -0.17 -8.60
CA SER A 48 -5.43 0.38 -9.90
C SER A 48 -6.74 -0.23 -10.40
N MET A 49 -6.90 -1.55 -10.31
CA MET A 49 -8.13 -2.25 -10.70
C MET A 49 -9.33 -1.80 -9.86
N LEU A 50 -9.15 -1.59 -8.55
CA LEU A 50 -10.22 -1.11 -7.68
C LEU A 50 -10.59 0.35 -7.97
N ILE A 51 -9.61 1.20 -8.25
CA ILE A 51 -9.81 2.60 -8.65
C ILE A 51 -10.58 2.66 -9.98
N GLU A 52 -10.15 1.87 -10.97
CA GLU A 52 -10.83 1.75 -12.27
C GLU A 52 -12.26 1.23 -12.10
N ARG A 53 -12.44 0.20 -11.28
CA ARG A 53 -13.76 -0.34 -10.98
C ARG A 53 -14.69 0.74 -10.44
N VAL A 54 -14.25 1.58 -9.49
CA VAL A 54 -15.05 2.72 -9.00
C VAL A 54 -15.32 3.73 -10.13
N GLY A 55 -14.34 3.96 -11.01
CA GLY A 55 -14.47 4.80 -12.20
C GLY A 55 -15.64 4.38 -13.11
N VAL A 56 -15.83 3.07 -13.32
CA VAL A 56 -16.95 2.53 -14.11
C VAL A 56 -18.31 2.92 -13.51
N TYR A 57 -18.46 2.93 -12.18
CA TYR A 57 -19.70 3.41 -11.54
C TYR A 57 -19.90 4.90 -11.79
N THR A 58 -18.83 5.71 -11.65
CA THR A 58 -18.88 7.15 -11.94
C THR A 58 -19.30 7.44 -13.39
N GLU A 59 -18.76 6.70 -14.36
CA GLU A 59 -19.11 6.84 -15.79
C GLU A 59 -20.58 6.49 -16.05
N ALA A 60 -21.11 5.50 -15.33
CA ALA A 60 -22.52 5.11 -15.38
C ALA A 60 -23.46 6.06 -14.61
N ASN A 61 -22.93 7.12 -13.97
CA ASN A 61 -23.66 7.99 -13.04
C ASN A 61 -24.26 7.24 -11.86
N LEU A 62 -23.57 6.20 -11.40
CA LEU A 62 -23.92 5.39 -10.25
C LEU A 62 -22.97 5.67 -9.09
N ASP A 63 -23.50 5.54 -7.89
CA ASP A 63 -22.72 5.64 -6.67
C ASP A 63 -22.22 4.26 -6.21
N PHE A 64 -20.90 4.15 -6.00
CA PHE A 64 -20.23 2.93 -5.60
C PHE A 64 -20.61 2.50 -4.18
N GLN A 65 -20.75 3.45 -3.25
CA GLN A 65 -21.07 3.15 -1.86
C GLN A 65 -22.47 2.56 -1.73
N SER A 66 -23.45 3.18 -2.37
CA SER A 66 -24.85 2.76 -2.35
C SER A 66 -24.97 1.30 -2.75
N LEU A 67 -24.36 0.95 -3.88
CA LEU A 67 -24.52 -0.37 -4.48
C LEU A 67 -23.69 -1.46 -3.80
N LEU A 68 -22.51 -1.15 -3.25
CA LEU A 68 -21.58 -2.17 -2.74
C LEU A 68 -21.59 -2.30 -1.22
N PHE A 69 -21.78 -1.21 -0.49
CA PHE A 69 -21.73 -1.21 0.98
C PHE A 69 -23.12 -1.16 1.59
N GLU A 70 -24.03 -0.39 1.00
CA GLU A 70 -25.35 -0.11 1.58
C GLU A 70 -26.46 -1.00 0.99
N SER A 71 -26.21 -1.63 -0.17
CA SER A 71 -27.23 -2.34 -0.96
C SER A 71 -28.47 -1.46 -1.25
N SER A 72 -28.24 -0.15 -1.41
CA SER A 72 -29.27 0.83 -1.74
C SER A 72 -29.29 1.08 -3.25
N TYR A 73 -30.46 0.90 -3.86
CA TYR A 73 -30.66 1.04 -5.30
C TYR A 73 -31.43 2.32 -5.69
N ASP A 74 -32.01 3.00 -4.70
CA ASP A 74 -32.80 4.21 -4.87
C ASP A 74 -32.20 5.28 -3.95
N THR A 75 -31.37 6.15 -4.53
CA THR A 75 -30.67 7.21 -3.80
C THR A 75 -30.97 8.55 -4.43
N ASP A 76 -31.31 9.53 -3.61
CA ASP A 76 -31.55 10.93 -4.04
C ASP A 76 -30.26 11.72 -4.32
N LEU A 77 -29.12 11.04 -4.48
CA LEU A 77 -27.84 11.68 -4.78
C LEU A 77 -27.86 12.28 -6.18
N SER A 78 -27.47 13.54 -6.28
CA SER A 78 -27.15 14.15 -7.57
C SER A 78 -25.92 13.46 -8.18
N ARG A 79 -25.79 13.60 -9.51
CA ARG A 79 -24.61 13.11 -10.25
C ARG A 79 -23.29 13.59 -9.64
N SER A 80 -23.22 14.84 -9.21
CA SER A 80 -22.03 15.42 -8.60
C SER A 80 -21.72 14.84 -7.23
N GLU A 81 -22.72 14.55 -6.42
CA GLU A 81 -22.55 13.95 -5.09
C GLU A 81 -22.06 12.50 -5.23
N ALA A 82 -22.68 11.70 -6.10
CA ALA A 82 -22.24 10.35 -6.41
C ALA A 82 -20.78 10.32 -6.93
N ALA A 83 -20.45 11.21 -7.87
CA ALA A 83 -19.09 11.31 -8.39
C ALA A 83 -18.07 11.72 -7.32
N GLN A 84 -18.45 12.61 -6.41
CA GLN A 84 -17.59 13.03 -5.30
C GLN A 84 -17.35 11.88 -4.31
N ARG A 85 -18.40 11.16 -3.92
CA ARG A 85 -18.31 10.00 -3.02
C ARG A 85 -17.46 8.88 -3.63
N ASN A 86 -17.62 8.61 -4.93
CA ASN A 86 -16.74 7.71 -5.68
C ASN A 86 -15.28 8.17 -5.68
N THR A 87 -15.01 9.47 -5.83
CA THR A 87 -13.65 10.03 -5.78
C THR A 87 -13.00 9.83 -4.41
N PHE A 88 -13.75 9.96 -3.32
CA PHE A 88 -13.25 9.68 -1.97
C PHE A 88 -12.89 8.20 -1.81
N HIS A 89 -13.71 7.29 -2.33
CA HIS A 89 -13.39 5.86 -2.36
C HIS A 89 -12.14 5.51 -3.17
N GLN A 90 -11.94 6.13 -4.33
CA GLN A 90 -10.70 5.98 -5.11
C GLN A 90 -9.50 6.50 -4.33
N SER A 91 -9.65 7.63 -3.64
CA SER A 91 -8.59 8.20 -2.79
C SER A 91 -8.21 7.23 -1.67
N TRP A 92 -9.17 6.59 -1.00
CA TRP A 92 -8.89 5.58 0.02
C TRP A 92 -8.10 4.39 -0.52
N PHE A 93 -8.47 3.84 -1.69
CA PHE A 93 -7.70 2.76 -2.31
C PHE A 93 -6.27 3.18 -2.67
N LEU A 94 -6.10 4.41 -3.15
CA LEU A 94 -4.78 4.96 -3.44
C LEU A 94 -3.95 5.10 -2.17
N PHE A 95 -4.54 5.58 -1.07
CA PHE A 95 -3.85 5.78 0.20
C PHE A 95 -3.44 4.47 0.88
N GLU A 96 -4.27 3.43 0.81
CA GLU A 96 -3.88 2.09 1.26
C GLU A 96 -2.65 1.58 0.50
N ASN A 97 -2.64 1.79 -0.83
CA ASN A 97 -1.49 1.39 -1.65
C ASN A 97 -0.24 2.22 -1.35
N ASP A 98 -0.36 3.55 -1.26
CA ASP A 98 0.74 4.45 -0.91
C ASP A 98 1.38 4.04 0.43
N PHE A 99 0.55 3.69 1.43
CA PHE A 99 1.02 3.20 2.72
C PHE A 99 1.74 1.85 2.62
N GLU A 100 1.22 0.92 1.82
CA GLU A 100 1.87 -0.38 1.61
C GLU A 100 3.23 -0.22 0.92
N GLN A 101 3.32 0.61 -0.13
CA GLN A 101 4.57 0.92 -0.81
C GLN A 101 5.61 1.52 0.15
N TYR A 102 5.17 2.46 1.01
CA TYR A 102 6.04 3.04 2.04
C TYR A 102 6.49 2.00 3.07
N SER A 103 5.59 1.14 3.53
CA SER A 103 5.88 0.08 4.51
C SER A 103 6.87 -0.96 3.98
N LEU A 104 6.91 -1.18 2.66
CA LEU A 104 7.88 -2.04 1.98
C LEU A 104 9.23 -1.35 1.71
N GLY A 105 9.39 -0.07 2.06
CA GLY A 105 10.59 0.72 1.80
C GLY A 105 10.75 1.14 0.34
N LEU A 106 9.67 1.08 -0.45
CA LEU A 106 9.65 1.41 -1.88
C LEU A 106 9.20 2.86 -2.14
N MET A 107 8.89 3.62 -1.10
CA MET A 107 8.58 5.05 -1.16
C MET A 107 9.49 5.81 -0.19
N SER A 108 10.05 6.94 -0.64
CA SER A 108 10.86 7.80 0.22
C SER A 108 10.02 8.44 1.32
N ALA A 109 10.65 8.76 2.46
CA ALA A 109 9.97 9.44 3.57
C ALA A 109 9.43 10.82 3.16
N GLU A 110 10.12 11.53 2.27
CA GLU A 110 9.66 12.81 1.71
C GLU A 110 8.34 12.65 0.94
N THR A 111 8.29 11.71 0.00
CA THR A 111 7.07 11.42 -0.77
C THR A 111 5.96 10.94 0.14
N TRP A 112 6.27 10.05 1.08
CA TRP A 112 5.30 9.56 2.05
C TRP A 112 4.68 10.67 2.90
N ASN A 113 5.49 11.61 3.42
CA ASN A 113 4.98 12.74 4.19
C ASN A 113 4.01 13.60 3.37
N ALA A 114 4.28 13.79 2.08
CA ALA A 114 3.35 14.49 1.19
C ALA A 114 2.03 13.72 1.01
N LYS A 115 2.07 12.39 0.89
CA LYS A 115 0.87 11.54 0.82
C LYS A 115 0.09 11.53 2.12
N LEU A 116 0.78 11.49 3.26
CA LEU A 116 0.17 11.54 4.59
C LEU A 116 -0.63 12.84 4.81
N ASN A 117 -0.19 13.96 4.24
CA ASN A 117 -0.98 15.19 4.22
C ASN A 117 -2.31 15.03 3.46
N GLY A 118 -2.32 14.28 2.36
CA GLY A 118 -3.53 13.93 1.61
C GLY A 118 -4.47 13.03 2.40
N ILE A 119 -3.91 12.01 3.07
CA ILE A 119 -4.65 11.11 3.98
C ILE A 119 -5.31 11.93 5.10
N ASN A 120 -4.54 12.79 5.78
CA ASN A 120 -5.03 13.65 6.85
C ASN A 120 -6.18 14.55 6.36
N ARG A 121 -6.02 15.19 5.19
CA ARG A 121 -7.05 16.05 4.60
C ARG A 121 -8.35 15.31 4.30
N LEU A 122 -8.29 14.10 3.75
CA LEU A 122 -9.51 13.33 3.47
C LEU A 122 -10.12 12.77 4.75
N PHE A 123 -9.31 12.28 5.68
CA PHE A 123 -9.76 11.75 6.96
C PHE A 123 -10.54 12.80 7.77
N ASN A 124 -10.07 14.04 7.75
CA ASN A 124 -10.69 15.18 8.43
C ASN A 124 -11.66 15.99 7.54
N ARG A 125 -12.04 15.46 6.37
CA ARG A 125 -13.11 16.04 5.55
C ARG A 125 -14.44 15.45 5.99
N CYS A 126 -15.18 16.15 6.84
CA CYS A 126 -16.35 15.57 7.52
C CYS A 126 -17.50 15.19 6.58
N GLU A 127 -17.68 15.89 5.46
CA GLU A 127 -18.59 15.49 4.39
C GLU A 127 -18.21 14.16 3.71
N ALA A 128 -16.94 13.73 3.80
CA ALA A 128 -16.45 12.46 3.28
C ALA A 128 -16.50 11.33 4.33
N ARG A 129 -16.95 11.60 5.56
CA ARG A 129 -16.75 10.69 6.69
C ARG A 129 -17.41 9.33 6.50
N GLU A 130 -18.59 9.31 5.90
CA GLU A 130 -19.30 8.07 5.59
C GLU A 130 -18.44 7.10 4.77
N THR A 131 -17.62 7.61 3.85
CA THR A 131 -16.75 6.76 3.02
C THR A 131 -15.63 6.10 3.81
N TYR A 132 -15.18 6.72 4.89
CA TYR A 132 -14.24 6.12 5.84
C TYR A 132 -14.95 5.09 6.72
N ASP A 133 -16.14 5.44 7.24
CA ASP A 133 -16.87 4.60 8.19
C ASP A 133 -17.26 3.25 7.58
N VAL A 134 -17.69 3.22 6.31
CA VAL A 134 -17.99 1.96 5.61
C VAL A 134 -16.73 1.14 5.27
N ARG A 135 -15.55 1.77 5.27
CA ARG A 135 -14.29 1.14 4.86
C ARG A 135 -13.39 0.72 6.00
N VAL A 136 -13.51 1.32 7.18
CA VAL A 136 -12.55 1.10 8.28
C VAL A 136 -12.39 -0.37 8.63
N SER A 137 -13.45 -1.19 8.52
CA SER A 137 -13.42 -2.63 8.75
C SER A 137 -12.65 -3.41 7.67
N THR A 138 -12.56 -2.87 6.46
CA THR A 138 -11.87 -3.47 5.30
C THR A 138 -10.38 -3.16 5.26
N PHE A 139 -9.96 -2.09 5.95
CA PHE A 139 -8.56 -1.68 6.01
C PHE A 139 -7.68 -2.67 6.78
N SER A 140 -6.44 -2.81 6.33
CA SER A 140 -5.42 -3.54 7.07
C SER A 140 -5.23 -2.98 8.49
N GLU A 141 -4.82 -3.83 9.42
CA GLU A 141 -4.62 -3.40 10.82
C GLU A 141 -3.53 -2.32 10.93
N SER A 142 -2.46 -2.44 10.14
CA SER A 142 -1.36 -1.47 10.10
C SER A 142 -1.81 -0.11 9.56
N PHE A 143 -2.66 -0.09 8.52
CA PHE A 143 -3.21 1.16 8.00
C PHE A 143 -4.18 1.81 8.98
N ARG A 144 -5.05 1.02 9.64
CA ARG A 144 -5.90 1.53 10.73
C ARG A 144 -5.09 2.15 11.87
N ARG A 145 -3.96 1.53 12.23
CA ARG A 145 -3.05 2.06 13.25
C ARG A 145 -2.47 3.40 12.83
N LEU A 146 -2.06 3.56 11.56
CA LEU A 146 -1.66 4.87 11.02
C LEU A 146 -2.79 5.89 11.18
N LEU A 147 -4.01 5.56 10.74
CA LEU A 147 -5.14 6.49 10.82
C LEU A 147 -5.47 6.88 12.27
N SER A 148 -5.30 5.97 13.23
CA SER A 148 -5.51 6.26 14.66
C SER A 148 -4.52 7.27 15.26
N THR A 149 -3.42 7.56 14.56
CA THR A 149 -2.47 8.62 14.96
C THR A 149 -2.89 10.02 14.50
N ILE A 150 -3.86 10.10 13.58
CA ILE A 150 -4.38 11.35 13.05
C ILE A 150 -5.48 11.85 13.99
N PRO A 151 -5.43 13.10 14.48
CA PRO A 151 -6.54 13.70 15.24
C PRO A 151 -7.82 13.69 14.41
N ASP A 152 -8.92 13.24 15.00
CA ASP A 152 -10.22 13.11 14.36
C ASP A 152 -11.05 14.39 14.58
N GLU A 153 -10.94 15.33 13.65
CA GLU A 153 -11.61 16.65 13.72
C GLU A 153 -13.13 16.56 13.48
N CYS A 154 -13.60 15.43 12.95
CA CYS A 154 -15.01 15.21 12.63
C CYS A 154 -15.81 14.56 13.77
N LYS A 155 -15.13 14.10 14.83
CA LYS A 155 -15.79 13.78 16.10
C LYS A 155 -16.02 15.07 16.86
N THR A 156 -17.21 15.64 16.76
CA THR A 156 -17.67 16.61 17.76
C THR A 156 -17.72 15.93 19.13
N GLU A 157 -17.23 16.61 20.16
CA GLU A 157 -17.35 16.21 21.57
C GLU A 157 -18.79 15.85 21.97
#